data_AF-A0AAE2YFS3-F1
#
_entry.id   AF-A0AAE2YFS3-F1
#
_cell.length_a   1.000
_cell.length_b   1.000
_cell.length_c   1.000
_cell.angle_alpha   90.00
_cell.angle_beta   90.00
_cell.angle_gamma   90.00
#
_symmetry.space_group_name_H-M   'P 1'
#
loop_
_entity.id
_entity.type
_entity.pdbx_description
1 polymer ?
#
loop_
_entity_poly.entity_id
_entity_poly.type
_entity_poly.pdbx_seq_one_letter_code
_entity_poly.pdbx_strand_id
1 'polypeptide(L)' 'GALPSVVSGLVDLPVIGVPTSTGYGLGGGGVSALLTMLQSCSPGVAVVNIDNGVGAGAIAALIANRVAARKKLLEGGG' A
#
# COMPACT_ATOMS: atom_id res chain seq x y z
N GLY A 1 -1.71 -8.20 -8.81
CA GLY A 1 -1.08 -9.32 -8.11
C GLY A 1 -1.80 -9.57 -6.81
N ALA A 2 -1.78 -10.81 -6.31
CA ALA A 2 -2.45 -11.20 -5.06
C ALA A 2 -1.67 -10.85 -3.79
N LEU A 3 -0.36 -10.56 -3.91
CA LEU A 3 0.54 -10.34 -2.78
C LEU A 3 0.06 -9.26 -1.79
N PRO A 4 -0.39 -8.06 -2.22
CA PRO A 4 -0.81 -7.04 -1.25
C PRO A 4 -1.98 -7.49 -0.37
N SER A 5 -2.94 -8.23 -0.93
CA SER A 5 -4.10 -8.77 -0.22
C SER A 5 -3.75 -9.86 0.78
N VAL A 6 -2.72 -10.65 0.49
CA VAL A 6 -2.22 -11.68 1.43
C VAL A 6 -1.50 -10.99 2.58
N VAL A 7 -0.59 -10.06 2.27
CA VAL A 7 0.18 -9.34 3.29
C VAL A 7 -0.74 -8.58 4.25
N SER A 8 -1.80 -7.94 3.74
CA SER A 8 -2.76 -7.21 4.58
C SER A 8 -3.59 -8.10 5.52
N GLY A 9 -3.66 -9.40 5.26
CA GLY A 9 -4.25 -10.37 6.19
C GLY A 9 -3.28 -10.88 7.26
N LEU A 10 -1.98 -10.59 7.12
CA LEU A 10 -0.92 -11.07 8.01
C LEU A 10 -0.35 -9.97 8.93
N VAL A 11 -0.69 -8.71 8.68
CA VAL A 11 -0.18 -7.56 9.45
C VAL A 11 -1.32 -6.65 9.89
N ASP A 12 -1.20 -6.09 11.09
CA ASP A 12 -2.14 -5.10 11.62
C ASP A 12 -1.85 -3.66 11.11
N LEU A 13 -1.21 -3.55 9.93
CA LEU A 13 -0.78 -2.29 9.33
C LEU A 13 -1.37 -2.10 7.93
N PRO A 14 -1.57 -0.86 7.47
CA PRO A 14 -1.98 -0.61 6.09
C PRO A 14 -0.89 -1.06 5.10
N VAL A 15 -1.31 -1.73 4.03
CA VAL A 15 -0.46 -2.21 2.94
C VAL A 15 -0.68 -1.35 1.71
N ILE A 16 0.41 -0.82 1.14
CA ILE A 16 0.38 -0.04 -0.09
C ILE A 16 0.92 -0.90 -1.24
N GLY A 17 0.03 -1.32 -2.13
CA GLY A 17 0.37 -2.08 -3.33
C GLY A 17 0.87 -1.16 -4.45
N VAL A 18 2.06 -1.46 -4.97
CA VAL A 18 2.63 -0.79 -6.15
C VAL A 18 2.61 -1.79 -7.30
N PRO A 19 1.70 -1.66 -8.28
CA PRO A 19 1.76 -2.47 -9.48
C PRO A 19 3.00 -2.09 -10.30
N THR A 20 3.71 -3.08 -10.84
CA THR A 20 4.92 -2.84 -11.64
C THR A 20 4.66 -3.07 -13.12
N SER A 21 5.28 -2.27 -13.99
CA SER A 21 5.13 -2.41 -15.44
C SER A 21 5.92 -3.59 -16.03
N THR A 22 6.93 -4.07 -15.31
CA THR A 22 7.89 -5.10 -15.76
C THR A 22 7.46 -6.55 -15.44
N GLY A 23 6.20 -6.77 -15.04
CA GLY A 23 5.69 -8.10 -14.69
C GLY A 23 5.46 -9.03 -15.89
N TYR A 24 5.66 -10.33 -15.67
CA TYR A 24 5.32 -11.39 -16.63
C TYR A 24 3.83 -11.72 -16.51
N GLY A 25 2.98 -11.17 -17.39
CA GLY A 25 1.55 -11.45 -17.36
C GLY A 25 0.81 -10.91 -18.56
N LEU A 26 -0.24 -11.61 -18.98
CA LEU A 26 -1.15 -11.16 -20.03
C LEU A 26 -1.78 -9.82 -19.59
N GLY A 27 -1.59 -8.77 -20.38
CA GLY A 27 -2.04 -7.42 -20.04
C GLY A 27 -0.99 -6.34 -20.23
N GLY A 28 0.31 -6.67 -20.13
CA GLY A 28 1.45 -5.77 -20.41
C GLY A 28 1.46 -4.48 -19.57
N GLY A 29 2.62 -3.82 -19.46
CA GLY A 29 2.74 -2.48 -18.87
C GLY A 29 2.14 -2.33 -17.46
N GLY A 30 2.00 -3.41 -16.69
CA GLY A 30 1.45 -3.40 -15.32
C GLY A 30 -0.07 -3.38 -15.20
N VAL A 31 -0.84 -3.42 -16.31
CA VAL A 31 -2.31 -3.35 -16.27
C VAL A 31 -2.92 -4.54 -15.54
N SER A 32 -2.42 -5.75 -15.80
CA SER A 32 -2.87 -6.95 -15.09
C SER A 32 -2.53 -6.90 -13.60
N ALA A 33 -1.34 -6.39 -13.26
CA ALA A 33 -0.94 -6.20 -11.87
C ALA A 33 -1.88 -5.22 -11.15
N LEU A 34 -2.18 -4.08 -11.78
CA LEU A 34 -3.08 -3.04 -11.27
C LEU A 34 -4.49 -3.58 -11.07
N LEU A 35 -5.10 -4.16 -12.11
CA LEU A 35 -6.47 -4.67 -12.04
C LEU A 35 -6.61 -5.74 -10.95
N THR A 36 -5.71 -6.72 -10.90
CA THR A 36 -5.76 -7.74 -9.85
C THR A 36 -5.58 -7.13 -8.45
N MET A 37 -4.75 -6.09 -8.27
CA MET A 37 -4.62 -5.42 -6.97
C MET A 37 -5.91 -4.64 -6.60
N LEU A 38 -6.55 -3.99 -7.56
CA LEU A 38 -7.80 -3.23 -7.34
C LEU A 38 -9.02 -4.13 -7.10
N GLN A 39 -9.01 -5.37 -7.61
CA GLN A 39 -10.04 -6.37 -7.30
C GLN A 39 -9.91 -6.96 -5.88
N SER A 40 -8.90 -6.56 -5.11
CA SER A 40 -8.75 -6.97 -3.72
C SER A 40 -9.89 -6.43 -2.86
N CYS A 41 -10.61 -7.32 -2.16
CA CYS A 41 -11.59 -6.93 -1.14
C CYS A 41 -10.97 -6.74 0.26
N SER A 42 -9.64 -6.81 0.40
CA SER A 42 -8.99 -6.66 1.70
C SER A 42 -9.04 -5.19 2.17
N PRO A 43 -9.62 -4.90 3.36
CA PRO A 43 -9.83 -3.52 3.84
C PRO A 43 -8.54 -2.79 4.19
N GLY A 44 -7.41 -3.51 4.35
CA GLY A 44 -6.11 -2.95 4.69
C GLY A 44 -5.24 -2.57 3.48
N VAL A 45 -5.76 -2.64 2.25
CA VAL A 45 -4.96 -2.41 1.03
C VAL A 45 -5.33 -1.09 0.36
N ALA A 46 -4.31 -0.28 0.07
CA ALA A 46 -4.38 0.84 -0.86
C ALA A 46 -3.51 0.53 -2.09
N VAL A 47 -3.90 0.99 -3.28
CA VAL A 47 -3.15 0.76 -4.52
C VAL A 47 -2.78 2.11 -5.14
N VAL A 48 -1.53 2.24 -5.58
CA VAL A 48 -1.05 3.45 -6.29
C VAL A 48 -0.91 3.18 -7.79
N ASN A 49 -0.58 4.22 -8.55
CA ASN A 49 -0.26 4.11 -9.98
C ASN A 49 0.88 3.11 -10.24
N ILE A 50 0.90 2.58 -11.46
CA ILE A 50 1.94 1.68 -11.94
C ILE A 50 3.31 2.36 -11.80
N ASP A 51 4.27 1.62 -11.25
CA ASP A 51 5.63 2.02 -10.94
C ASP A 51 5.77 3.21 -9.97
N ASN A 52 4.68 3.69 -9.36
CA ASN A 52 4.72 4.85 -8.45
C ASN A 52 5.21 4.50 -7.03
N GLY A 53 6.41 3.92 -6.96
CA GLY A 53 7.05 3.57 -5.69
C GLY A 53 7.34 4.79 -4.81
N VAL A 54 7.66 5.94 -5.41
CA VAL A 54 7.88 7.19 -4.67
C VAL A 54 6.59 7.66 -3.99
N GLY A 55 5.47 7.68 -4.71
CA GLY A 55 4.17 8.02 -4.14
C GLY A 55 3.75 7.07 -3.03
N ALA A 56 4.00 5.77 -3.19
CA ALA A 56 3.75 4.79 -2.13
C ALA A 56 4.60 5.06 -0.88
N GLY A 57 5.89 5.32 -1.04
CA GLY A 57 6.78 5.67 0.07
C GLY A 57 6.37 6.97 0.77
N ALA A 58 5.99 7.98 0.00
CA ALA A 58 5.49 9.24 0.55
C ALA A 58 4.22 9.05 1.39
N ILE A 59 3.25 8.28 0.89
CA ILE A 59 2.01 7.96 1.63
C ILE A 59 2.34 7.18 2.90
N ALA A 60 3.22 6.18 2.83
CA ALA A 60 3.66 5.42 4.01
C ALA A 60 4.27 6.34 5.07
N ALA A 61 5.16 7.26 4.67
CA ALA A 61 5.78 8.22 5.57
C ALA A 61 4.75 9.17 6.19
N LEU A 62 3.77 9.65 5.41
CA LEU A 62 2.69 10.51 5.93
C LEU A 62 1.85 9.79 6.98
N ILE A 63 1.50 8.52 6.76
CA ILE A 63 0.77 7.69 7.73
C ILE A 63 1.62 7.52 9.00
N ALA A 64 2.87 7.09 8.85
CA ALA A 64 3.78 6.85 9.97
C ALA A 64 3.99 8.13 10.82
N ASN A 65 4.21 9.27 10.17
CA ASN A 65 4.36 10.56 10.84
C ASN A 65 3.10 10.98 11.60
N ARG A 66 1.91 10.71 11.04
CA ARG A 66 0.64 11.05 11.70
C ARG A 66 0.41 10.19 12.95
N VAL A 67 0.78 8.91 12.90
CA VAL A 67 0.76 8.02 14.08
C VAL A 67 1.78 8.49 15.12
N ALA A 68 3.01 8.81 14.72
CA ALA A 68 4.04 9.30 15.63
C ALA A 68 3.66 10.63 16.31
N ALA A 69 3.07 11.56 15.55
CA ALA A 69 2.56 12.82 16.10
C ALA A 69 1.44 12.56 17.12
N ARG A 70 0.50 11.66 16.81
CA ARG A 70 -0.57 11.29 17.74
C ARG A 70 -0.02 10.65 19.02
N LYS A 71 0.97 9.76 18.90
CA LYS A 71 1.63 9.13 20.05
C LYS A 71 2.25 10.19 20.98
N LYS A 72 2.99 11.17 20.43
CA LYS A 72 3.56 12.29 21.21
C LYS A 72 2.50 13.09 21.97
N LEU A 73 1.33 13.34 21.37
CA LEU A 73 0.23 14.04 22.05
C LEU A 73 -0.34 13.23 23.22
N LEU A 74 -0.39 11.90 23.10
CA LEU A 74 -0.86 11.03 24.17
C LEU A 74 0.17 10.90 25.31
N GLU A 75 1.46 10.91 24.98
CA GLU A 75 2.57 10.78 25.95
C GLU A 75 2.96 12.09 26.62
N GLY A 76 2.78 13.24 25.96
CA GLY A 76 3.15 14.57 26.46
C GLY A 76 2.02 15.36 27.12
N GLY A 77 0.84 14.77 27.30
CA GLY A 77 -0.34 15.38 27.92
C GLY A 77 -0.58 15.02 29.38
N GLY A 78 0.45 14.57 30.11
CA GLY A 78 0.42 14.27 31.54
C GLY A 78 0.91 15.43 32.40
#